data_AF-A0A349J9J9-F1
#
_entry.id   AF-A0A349J9J9-F1
#
_cell.length_a   1.000
_cell.length_b   1.000
_cell.length_c   1.000
_cell.angle_alpha   90.00
_cell.angle_beta   90.00
_cell.angle_gamma   90.00
#
_symmetry.space_group_name_H-M   'P 1'
#
loop_
_entity.id
_entity.type
_entity.pdbx_description
1 polymer ?
#
loop_
_entity_poly.entity_id
_entity_poly.type
_entity_poly.pdbx_seq_one_letter_code
_entity_poly.pdbx_strand_id
1 'polypeptide(L)'
;TKDSFAFQQVGFPDSKTAAAALTRGDYVEFTVTPKPGTSVSITSLTFVPYWQTIEQATPGAGIAFSIAGGPFIVTTQTGDPNRPSPLTATFSGVPALQNVTGPVTFRLLQPNLGDSSFAGLGRNPGDDIVVLGSVASVP
;
A
#
# COMPACT_ATOMS: atom_id res chain seq x y z
N THR A 1 -16.92 -6.31 -12.54
CA THR A 1 -16.06 -7.08 -11.61
C THR A 1 -15.90 -6.25 -10.37
N LYS A 2 -16.17 -6.81 -9.19
CA LYS A 2 -16.09 -6.05 -7.94
C LYS A 2 -14.62 -5.85 -7.60
N ASP A 3 -14.22 -4.61 -7.34
CA ASP A 3 -12.95 -4.34 -6.67
C ASP A 3 -12.99 -5.02 -5.31
N SER A 4 -11.88 -5.64 -4.92
CA SER A 4 -11.78 -6.38 -3.66
C SER A 4 -10.81 -5.68 -2.72
N PHE A 5 -11.28 -5.49 -1.49
CA PHE A 5 -10.52 -4.92 -0.39
C PHE A 5 -10.54 -5.93 0.76
N ALA A 6 -9.36 -6.24 1.30
CA ALA A 6 -9.17 -7.17 2.38
C ALA A 6 -8.21 -6.59 3.42
N PHE A 7 -8.64 -6.60 4.68
CA PHE A 7 -7.75 -6.27 5.80
C PHE A 7 -7.19 -7.56 6.38
N GLN A 8 -5.86 -7.69 6.45
CA GLN A 8 -5.21 -8.85 7.04
C GLN A 8 -4.16 -8.40 8.05
N GLN A 9 -4.47 -8.56 9.33
CA GLN A 9 -3.52 -8.34 10.40
C GLN A 9 -3.35 -9.65 11.18
N VAL A 10 -2.13 -10.14 11.29
CA VAL A 10 -1.81 -11.38 12.00
C VAL A 10 -1.24 -11.05 13.38
N GLY A 11 -2.12 -11.06 14.38
CA GLY A 11 -1.73 -10.81 15.78
C GLY A 11 -1.38 -9.35 16.08
N PHE A 12 -0.62 -9.13 17.15
CA PHE A 12 -0.07 -7.81 17.45
C PHE A 12 1.08 -7.52 16.47
N PRO A 13 1.10 -6.32 15.84
CA PRO A 13 2.16 -5.98 14.91
C PRO A 13 3.47 -5.89 15.70
N ASP A 14 4.48 -6.66 15.31
CA ASP A 14 5.84 -6.65 15.90
C ASP A 14 6.92 -6.58 14.79
N SER A 15 6.47 -6.25 13.59
CA SER A 15 7.31 -6.22 12.40
C SER A 15 8.14 -4.95 12.33
N LYS A 16 9.41 -5.00 12.70
CA LYS A 16 10.29 -3.81 12.71
C LYS A 16 10.64 -3.22 11.34
N THR A 17 10.29 -3.92 10.25
CA THR A 17 10.57 -3.47 8.89
C THR A 17 9.40 -3.79 7.97
N ALA A 18 9.29 -3.08 6.85
CA ALA A 18 8.30 -3.38 5.81
C ALA A 18 8.42 -4.84 5.30
N ALA A 19 9.65 -5.35 5.13
CA ALA A 19 9.87 -6.74 4.71
C ALA A 19 9.39 -7.75 5.78
N ALA A 20 9.59 -7.46 7.06
CA ALA A 20 9.05 -8.27 8.15
C ALA A 20 7.52 -8.23 8.19
N ALA A 21 6.92 -7.05 7.99
CA ALA A 21 5.47 -6.85 7.95
C ALA A 21 4.82 -7.66 6.82
N LEU A 22 5.45 -7.68 5.64
CA LEU A 22 5.01 -8.50 4.52
C LEU A 22 5.05 -10.00 4.87
N THR A 23 6.12 -10.46 5.54
CA THR A 23 6.32 -11.87 5.89
C THR A 23 5.35 -12.34 6.97
N ARG A 24 5.05 -11.47 7.95
CA ARG A 24 4.14 -11.78 9.07
C ARG A 24 2.67 -11.66 8.72
N GLY A 25 2.32 -10.89 7.69
CA GLY A 25 0.93 -10.61 7.37
C GLY A 25 0.37 -9.38 8.10
N ASP A 26 1.23 -8.36 8.32
CA ASP A 26 0.85 -7.10 8.94
C ASP A 26 0.57 -6.06 7.84
N TYR A 27 -0.57 -6.15 7.16
CA TYR A 27 -0.89 -5.26 6.04
C TYR A 27 -2.38 -5.09 5.71
N VAL A 28 -2.70 -4.00 5.01
CA VAL A 28 -3.98 -3.87 4.30
C VAL A 28 -3.79 -4.24 2.85
N GLU A 29 -4.64 -5.10 2.28
CA GLU A 29 -4.52 -5.58 0.90
C GLU A 29 -5.71 -5.11 0.04
N PHE A 30 -5.41 -4.71 -1.20
CA PHE A 30 -6.44 -4.49 -2.22
C PHE A 30 -5.90 -4.89 -3.59
N THR A 31 -6.82 -5.22 -4.51
CA THR A 31 -6.45 -5.59 -5.87
C THR A 31 -7.17 -4.71 -6.90
N VAL A 32 -6.39 -4.12 -7.80
CA VAL A 32 -6.88 -3.40 -8.98
C VAL A 32 -6.94 -4.38 -10.14
N THR A 33 -8.11 -4.61 -10.70
CA THR A 33 -8.30 -5.51 -11.85
C THR A 33 -8.85 -4.74 -13.04
N PRO A 34 -8.06 -4.55 -14.11
CA PRO A 34 -8.55 -3.96 -15.35
C PRO A 34 -9.77 -4.71 -15.89
N LYS A 35 -10.71 -3.99 -16.50
CA LYS A 35 -11.83 -4.62 -17.20
C LYS A 35 -11.29 -5.31 -18.47
N PRO A 36 -11.89 -6.43 -18.92
CA PRO A 36 -11.58 -7.00 -20.23
C PRO A 36 -11.63 -5.93 -21.35
N GLY A 37 -10.63 -5.95 -22.24
CA GLY A 37 -10.46 -4.95 -23.31
C GLY A 37 -9.87 -3.61 -22.84
N THR A 38 -9.36 -3.52 -21.62
CA THR A 38 -8.68 -2.32 -21.10
C THR A 38 -7.36 -2.66 -20.44
N SER A 39 -6.50 -1.64 -20.33
CA SER A 39 -5.27 -1.65 -19.55
C SER A 39 -5.29 -0.48 -18.57
N VAL A 40 -4.57 -0.64 -17.46
CA VAL A 40 -4.38 0.41 -16.46
C VAL A 40 -2.89 0.74 -16.32
N SER A 41 -2.59 2.02 -16.16
CA SER A 41 -1.25 2.50 -15.82
C SER A 41 -1.34 3.18 -14.47
N ILE A 42 -0.69 2.62 -13.46
CA ILE A 42 -0.74 3.13 -12.08
C ILE A 42 0.47 4.03 -11.88
N THR A 43 0.22 5.29 -11.52
CA THR A 43 1.27 6.31 -11.41
C THR A 43 1.59 6.68 -9.98
N SER A 44 0.62 6.55 -9.07
CA SER A 44 0.88 6.73 -7.64
C SER A 44 -0.16 6.05 -6.76
N LEU A 45 0.23 5.80 -5.51
CA LEU A 45 -0.64 5.35 -4.44
C LEU A 45 -0.40 6.23 -3.23
N THR A 46 -1.46 6.88 -2.77
CA THR A 46 -1.47 7.65 -1.54
C THR A 46 -2.32 6.94 -0.50
N PHE A 47 -1.86 6.92 0.75
CA PHE A 47 -2.66 6.42 1.86
C PHE A 47 -2.42 7.23 3.13
N VAL A 48 -3.43 7.28 4.00
CA VAL A 48 -3.38 8.01 5.26
C VAL A 48 -3.14 7.04 6.40
N PRO A 49 -1.94 7.01 6.99
CA PRO A 49 -1.66 6.13 8.12
C PRO A 49 -2.31 6.64 9.42
N TYR A 50 -2.90 5.72 10.19
CA TYR A 50 -3.23 5.92 11.60
C TYR A 50 -2.05 5.49 12.47
N TRP A 51 -1.49 6.44 13.22
CA TRP A 51 -0.43 6.18 14.20
C TRP A 51 -1.03 6.16 15.59
N GLN A 52 -0.84 5.07 16.34
CA GLN A 52 -1.34 4.99 17.73
C GLN A 52 -0.57 5.91 18.69
N THR A 53 0.70 6.20 18.41
CA THR A 53 1.61 6.98 19.26
C THR A 53 2.69 7.66 18.42
N ILE A 54 3.34 8.66 19.01
CA ILE A 54 4.02 9.75 18.29
C ILE A 54 5.56 9.57 18.24
N GLU A 55 6.12 8.63 19.01
CA GLU A 55 7.57 8.45 19.15
C GLU A 55 8.10 7.32 18.23
N GLN A 56 8.51 7.65 17.00
CA GLN A 56 9.35 6.76 16.18
C GLN A 56 10.51 7.52 15.51
N ALA A 57 11.70 6.92 15.50
CA ALA A 57 12.93 7.48 14.95
C ALA A 57 13.44 6.79 13.65
N THR A 58 12.72 5.81 13.09
CA THR A 58 13.13 5.05 11.88
C THR A 58 11.91 4.38 11.20
N PRO A 59 12.02 3.82 9.96
CA PRO A 59 11.09 4.09 8.85
C PRO A 59 9.63 3.72 9.12
N GLY A 60 8.75 4.57 8.60
CA GLY A 60 7.29 4.45 8.64
C GLY A 60 6.72 3.33 7.76
N ALA A 61 5.55 3.55 7.18
CA ALA A 61 4.79 2.53 6.46
C ALA A 61 5.51 1.98 5.20
N GLY A 62 5.09 0.82 4.71
CA GLY A 62 5.57 0.30 3.42
C GLY A 62 4.44 0.09 2.43
N ILE A 63 4.79 -0.02 1.16
CA ILE A 63 3.89 -0.54 0.12
C ILE A 63 4.59 -1.74 -0.51
N ALA A 64 3.90 -2.86 -0.63
CA ALA A 64 4.28 -3.92 -1.55
C ALA A 64 3.28 -4.02 -2.69
N PHE A 65 3.73 -4.39 -3.88
CA PHE A 65 2.84 -4.71 -4.98
C PHE A 65 3.25 -6.00 -5.69
N SER A 66 2.27 -6.72 -6.24
CA SER A 66 2.44 -7.94 -7.03
C SER A 66 1.64 -7.82 -8.33
N ILE A 67 2.25 -8.27 -9.43
CA ILE A 67 1.61 -8.32 -10.75
C ILE A 67 1.19 -9.77 -11.01
N ALA A 68 -0.10 -9.99 -11.28
CA ALA A 68 -0.65 -11.29 -11.65
C ALA A 68 -0.25 -12.44 -10.68
N GLY A 69 -0.13 -12.16 -9.38
CA GLY A 69 0.24 -13.15 -8.36
C GLY A 69 1.73 -13.49 -8.30
N GLY A 70 2.60 -12.72 -8.96
CA GLY A 70 4.05 -12.83 -8.85
C GLY A 70 4.61 -12.43 -7.48
N PRO A 71 5.94 -12.42 -7.30
CA PRO A 71 6.56 -11.99 -6.05
C PRO A 71 6.24 -10.52 -5.76
N PHE A 72 6.11 -10.20 -4.48
CA PHE A 72 5.88 -8.84 -4.01
C PHE A 72 7.15 -8.00 -4.09
N ILE A 73 7.04 -6.83 -4.70
CA ILE A 73 8.09 -5.79 -4.74
C ILE A 73 7.77 -4.77 -3.64
N VAL A 74 8.70 -4.57 -2.70
CA VAL A 74 8.52 -3.68 -1.55
C VAL A 74 9.14 -2.31 -1.82
N THR A 75 8.38 -1.26 -1.53
CA THR A 75 8.83 0.13 -1.47
C THR A 75 8.56 0.67 -0.08
N THR A 76 9.59 1.12 0.63
CA THR A 76 9.45 1.75 1.95
C THR A 76 9.02 3.20 1.80
N GLN A 77 8.07 3.64 2.63
CA GLN A 77 7.67 5.04 2.76
C GLN A 77 8.11 5.55 4.13
N THR A 78 8.57 6.80 4.17
CA THR A 78 8.88 7.46 5.45
C THR A 78 7.74 8.40 5.76
N GLY A 79 7.13 8.23 6.92
CA GLY A 79 6.12 9.13 7.46
C GLY A 79 6.57 9.69 8.80
N ASP A 80 5.98 10.83 9.19
CA ASP A 80 6.18 11.43 10.50
C ASP A 80 4.93 11.19 11.36
N PRO A 81 5.01 10.39 12.43
CA PRO A 81 3.90 10.20 13.37
C PRO A 81 3.46 11.49 14.06
N ASN A 82 4.34 12.49 14.19
CA ASN A 82 4.03 13.82 14.77
C ASN A 82 3.22 14.70 13.81
N ARG A 83 3.27 14.39 12.52
CA ARG A 83 2.62 15.15 11.45
C ARG A 83 1.94 14.17 10.52
N PRO A 84 0.81 13.59 10.93
CA PRO A 84 0.11 12.59 10.14
C PRO A 84 -0.30 13.22 8.79
N SER A 85 0.51 12.97 7.78
CA SER A 85 0.29 13.33 6.40
C SER A 85 0.07 12.07 5.57
N PRO A 86 -0.67 12.16 4.46
CA PRO A 86 -0.72 11.06 3.51
C PRO A 86 0.69 10.69 3.06
N LEU A 87 0.94 9.39 2.91
CA LEU A 87 2.16 8.84 2.35
C LEU A 87 1.90 8.47 0.90
N THR A 88 2.77 8.93 0.00
CA THR A 88 2.62 8.73 -1.44
C THR A 88 3.81 7.98 -2.01
N ALA A 89 3.54 6.85 -2.64
CA ALA A 89 4.50 6.19 -3.52
C ALA A 89 4.26 6.59 -4.97
N THR A 90 5.33 6.88 -5.69
CA THR A 90 5.30 7.19 -7.13
C THR A 90 5.75 5.98 -7.93
N PHE A 91 4.98 5.63 -8.96
CA PHE A 91 5.15 4.45 -9.81
C PHE A 91 5.29 4.77 -11.30
N SER A 92 5.29 6.04 -11.70
CA SER A 92 5.41 6.45 -13.10
C SER A 92 6.65 5.90 -13.82
N GLY A 93 7.73 5.61 -13.09
CA GLY A 93 8.95 4.98 -13.59
C GLY A 93 9.01 3.45 -13.43
N VAL A 94 7.93 2.80 -12.99
CA VAL A 94 7.88 1.34 -12.76
C VAL A 94 7.21 0.66 -13.96
N PRO A 95 7.96 0.04 -14.89
CA PRO A 95 7.39 -0.51 -16.12
C PRO A 95 6.34 -1.59 -15.87
N ALA A 96 6.50 -2.36 -14.79
CA ALA A 96 5.58 -3.42 -14.39
C ALA A 96 4.18 -2.91 -14.00
N LEU A 97 4.03 -1.60 -13.76
CA LEU A 97 2.76 -0.95 -13.40
C LEU A 97 2.17 -0.12 -14.55
N GLN A 98 2.75 -0.18 -15.76
CA GLN A 98 2.27 0.53 -16.94
C GLN A 98 1.59 -0.42 -17.92
N ASN A 99 0.44 0.00 -18.46
CA ASN A 99 -0.38 -0.75 -19.43
C ASN A 99 -0.70 -2.19 -18.97
N VAL A 100 -0.96 -2.36 -17.67
CA VAL A 100 -1.24 -3.66 -17.08
C VAL A 100 -2.65 -4.10 -17.48
N THR A 101 -2.78 -5.32 -18.01
CA THR A 101 -4.06 -5.95 -18.39
C THR A 101 -4.52 -7.00 -17.38
N GLY A 102 -3.64 -7.42 -16.48
CA GLY A 102 -3.92 -8.35 -15.39
C GLY A 102 -4.11 -7.66 -14.02
N PRO A 103 -4.46 -8.43 -12.98
CA PRO A 103 -4.64 -7.89 -11.64
C PRO A 103 -3.31 -7.41 -11.04
N VAL A 104 -3.38 -6.30 -10.31
CA VAL A 104 -2.30 -5.76 -9.49
C VAL A 104 -2.74 -5.74 -8.03
N THR A 105 -2.05 -6.50 -7.18
CA THR A 105 -2.34 -6.55 -5.75
C THR A 105 -1.37 -5.64 -5.01
N PHE A 106 -1.91 -4.73 -4.19
CA PHE A 106 -1.15 -3.85 -3.31
C PHE A 106 -1.33 -4.26 -1.86
N ARG A 107 -0.27 -4.13 -1.07
CA ARG A 107 -0.25 -4.30 0.38
C ARG A 107 0.33 -3.05 1.03
N LEU A 108 -0.46 -2.40 1.88
CA LEU A 108 -0.01 -1.31 2.74
C LEU A 108 0.56 -1.94 4.02
N LEU A 109 1.88 -1.98 4.10
CA LEU A 109 2.64 -2.67 5.13
C LEU A 109 2.69 -1.84 6.42
N GLN A 110 2.44 -2.50 7.55
CA GLN A 110 2.31 -1.90 8.87
C GLN A 110 3.47 -2.30 9.79
N PRO A 111 4.70 -1.81 9.55
CA PRO A 111 5.80 -2.10 10.46
C PRO A 111 5.56 -1.44 11.84
N ASN A 112 5.89 -2.19 12.88
CA ASN A 112 5.91 -1.73 14.27
C ASN A 112 7.34 -1.78 14.84
N LEU A 113 7.81 -0.64 15.34
CA LEU A 113 9.11 -0.46 15.98
C LEU A 113 9.02 -0.32 17.52
N GLY A 114 8.01 -0.89 18.17
CA GLY A 114 7.90 -0.94 19.64
C GLY A 114 6.45 -1.07 20.15
N ASP A 115 6.11 -0.40 21.25
CA ASP A 115 4.74 -0.35 21.80
C ASP A 115 3.81 0.57 20.97
N SER A 116 4.18 0.89 19.73
CA SER A 116 3.84 2.17 19.10
C SER A 116 4.03 2.14 17.58
N SER A 117 2.95 2.00 16.78
CA SER A 117 3.05 1.84 15.32
C SER A 117 1.91 2.39 14.46
N PHE A 118 2.15 2.35 13.14
CA PHE A 118 1.11 2.32 12.11
C PHE A 118 0.14 1.19 12.47
N ALA A 119 -1.06 1.55 12.91
CA ALA A 119 -2.00 0.63 13.54
C ALA A 119 -3.31 0.47 12.76
N GLY A 120 -3.43 1.16 11.64
CA GLY A 120 -4.64 1.19 10.83
C GLY A 120 -4.55 2.31 9.81
N LEU A 121 -5.56 2.46 8.97
CA LEU A 121 -5.67 3.55 8.03
C LEU A 121 -6.68 4.58 8.54
N GLY A 122 -6.47 5.82 8.14
CA GLY A 122 -7.41 6.90 8.37
C GLY A 122 -7.33 7.52 9.77
N ARG A 123 -7.80 8.76 9.85
CA ARG A 123 -7.95 9.53 11.10
C ARG A 123 -8.80 10.76 10.88
N ASN A 124 -8.73 11.31 9.68
CA ASN A 124 -9.41 12.53 9.26
C ASN A 124 -10.46 12.20 8.19
N PRO A 125 -11.49 13.05 8.00
CA PRO A 125 -12.43 12.92 6.90
C PRO A 125 -11.71 12.97 5.55
N GLY A 126 -12.15 12.12 4.59
CA GLY A 126 -11.63 12.09 3.24
C GLY A 126 -11.30 10.67 2.77
N ASP A 127 -10.54 10.59 1.69
CA ASP A 127 -10.09 9.32 1.12
C ASP A 127 -8.84 8.81 1.86
N ASP A 128 -8.95 7.66 2.53
CA ASP A 128 -7.84 7.04 3.26
C ASP A 128 -6.84 6.32 2.35
N ILE A 129 -7.28 5.95 1.14
CA ILE A 129 -6.47 5.33 0.10
C ILE A 129 -6.88 5.92 -1.25
N VAL A 130 -5.92 6.45 -2.00
CA VAL A 130 -6.12 7.01 -3.34
C VAL A 130 -5.12 6.37 -4.29
N VAL A 131 -5.62 5.67 -5.31
CA VAL A 131 -4.81 5.16 -6.44
C VAL A 131 -4.99 6.10 -7.61
N LEU A 132 -3.89 6.61 -8.16
CA LEU A 132 -3.91 7.46 -9.34
C LEU A 132 -3.27 6.75 -10.53
N GLY A 133 -3.82 7.01 -11.71
CA GLY A 133 -3.39 6.35 -12.94
C GLY A 133 -4.22 6.76 -14.15
N SER A 134 -4.08 6.00 -15.23
CA SER A 134 -4.89 6.12 -16.44
C SER A 134 -5.43 4.78 -16.88
N VAL A 135 -6.50 4.81 -17.67
CA VAL A 135 -7.11 3.65 -18.30
C VAL A 135 -7.07 3.84 -19.81
N ALA A 136 -6.69 2.81 -20.55
CA ALA A 136 -6.69 2.81 -22.00
C ALA A 136 -7.37 1.57 -22.56
N SER A 137 -8.08 1.70 -23.67
CA SER A 137 -8.62 0.55 -24.42
C SER A 137 -7.47 -0.26 -25.01
N VAL A 138 -7.61 -1.59 -24.99
CA VAL A 138 -6.68 -2.52 -25.63
C VAL A 138 -7.42 -3.21 -26.77
N PRO A 139 -6.80 -3.34 -27.97
CA PRO A 139 -7.39 -4.06 -29.10
C PRO A 139 -7.78 -5.50 -28.78
#